data_AF-A0A535SPF6-F1
#
_entry.id   AF-A0A535SPF6-F1
#
_cell.length_a   1.000
_cell.length_b   1.000
_cell.length_c   1.000
_cell.angle_alpha   90.00
_cell.angle_beta   90.00
_cell.angle_gamma   90.00
#
_symmetry.space_group_name_H-M   'P 1'
#
loop_
_entity.id
_entity.type
_entity.pdbx_description
1 polymer ?
#
loop_
_entity_poly.entity_id
_entity_poly.type
_entity_poly.pdbx_seq_one_letter_code
_entity_poly.pdbx_strand_id
1 'polypeptide(L)'
;MHVFTSIVVALVCSALPWPAGRVPTRWVAIAATPFLVFMVAGAVLGLPLYPFSDLIVLGFGVLAGTVLGRTVPPRFRPLLVLLLILSALDLAQNIVFTGPPPSTSSTPDRHLIWLNFRIPLEGRHFNIGFADLLLIAAVSEHLRRRKVRLQLAVLPGVLGLGLGEAVAASLPESPPVLVSAFAASVIPFLTAGYALTELALSQASPET
;
A
#
# COMPACT_ATOMS: atom_id res chain seq x y z
N MET A 1 18.61 -3.76 4.69
CA MET A 1 17.77 -2.61 5.10
C MET A 1 16.55 -2.53 4.17
N HIS A 2 15.32 -2.71 4.67
CA HIS A 2 14.10 -2.64 3.83
C HIS A 2 13.58 -1.21 3.72
N VAL A 3 13.74 -0.40 4.77
CA VAL A 3 13.33 1.02 4.87
C VAL A 3 13.54 1.81 3.56
N PHE A 4 14.73 1.76 2.97
CA PHE A 4 15.01 2.49 1.72
C PHE A 4 14.12 2.01 0.56
N THR A 5 13.96 0.70 0.40
CA THR A 5 13.09 0.10 -0.62
C THR A 5 11.64 0.46 -0.36
N SER A 6 11.18 0.39 0.89
CA SER A 6 9.81 0.74 1.29
C SER A 6 9.51 2.21 0.98
N ILE A 7 10.45 3.12 1.28
CA ILE A 7 10.32 4.55 0.96
C ILE A 7 10.25 4.77 -0.56
N VAL A 8 11.11 4.12 -1.35
CA VAL A 8 11.08 4.23 -2.82
C VAL A 8 9.75 3.74 -3.37
N VAL A 9 9.23 2.60 -2.89
CA VAL A 9 7.93 2.07 -3.28
C VAL A 9 6.81 3.04 -2.93
N ALA A 10 6.80 3.60 -1.71
CA ALA A 10 5.84 4.63 -1.32
C ALA A 10 5.87 5.85 -2.23
N LEU A 11 7.06 6.37 -2.54
CA LEU A 11 7.24 7.53 -3.42
C LEU A 11 6.71 7.25 -4.83
N VAL A 12 7.10 6.12 -5.42
CA VAL A 12 6.69 5.72 -6.77
C VAL A 12 5.17 5.53 -6.83
N CYS A 13 4.59 4.74 -5.92
CA CYS A 13 3.16 4.47 -5.91
C CYS A 13 2.32 5.73 -5.65
N SER A 14 2.84 6.67 -4.87
CA SER A 14 2.19 7.97 -4.64
C SER A 14 2.30 8.90 -5.85
N ALA A 15 3.40 8.85 -6.60
CA ALA A 15 3.62 9.71 -7.76
C ALA A 15 2.88 9.23 -9.02
N LEU A 16 2.75 7.92 -9.23
CA LEU A 16 2.18 7.34 -10.45
C LEU A 16 0.71 7.73 -10.77
N PRO A 17 -0.18 8.01 -9.80
CA PRO A 17 -1.52 8.55 -10.09
C PRO A 17 -1.53 9.94 -10.73
N TRP A 18 -0.47 10.74 -10.53
CA TRP A 18 -0.44 12.15 -10.89
C TRP A 18 -0.55 12.43 -12.40
N PRO A 19 0.20 11.73 -13.27
CA PRO A 19 0.02 11.81 -14.72
C PRO A 19 -1.42 11.49 -15.16
N ALA A 20 -2.11 10.58 -14.46
CA ALA A 20 -3.48 10.20 -14.77
C ALA A 20 -4.50 11.27 -14.37
N GLY A 21 -4.10 12.38 -13.72
CA GLY A 21 -5.00 13.36 -13.12
C GLY A 21 -5.99 14.05 -14.07
N ARG A 22 -5.74 14.02 -15.39
CA ARG A 22 -6.63 14.53 -16.44
C ARG A 22 -7.46 13.44 -17.14
N VAL A 23 -7.13 12.18 -16.91
CA VAL A 23 -7.82 11.04 -17.53
C VAL A 23 -9.13 10.80 -16.78
N PRO A 24 -10.28 10.67 -17.47
CA PRO A 24 -11.55 10.31 -16.81
C PRO A 24 -11.47 8.99 -16.03
N THR A 25 -12.12 8.91 -14.87
CA THR A 25 -12.11 7.72 -13.99
C THR A 25 -12.50 6.44 -14.72
N ARG A 26 -13.47 6.51 -15.64
CA ARG A 26 -13.91 5.34 -16.44
C ARG A 26 -12.77 4.69 -17.21
N TRP A 27 -11.85 5.48 -17.77
CA TRP A 27 -10.75 4.96 -18.58
C TRP A 27 -9.67 4.33 -17.71
N VAL A 28 -9.42 4.92 -16.53
CA VAL A 28 -8.51 4.33 -15.53
C VAL A 28 -9.06 2.99 -15.04
N ALA A 29 -10.37 2.91 -14.79
CA ALA A 29 -11.03 1.67 -14.38
C ALA A 29 -10.97 0.58 -15.46
N ILE A 30 -11.28 0.93 -16.72
CA ILE A 30 -11.16 0.01 -17.86
C ILE A 30 -9.71 -0.49 -18.01
N ALA A 31 -8.72 0.40 -17.84
CA ALA A 31 -7.31 0.01 -17.89
C ALA A 31 -6.91 -0.91 -16.73
N ALA A 32 -7.53 -0.80 -15.55
CA ALA A 32 -7.25 -1.67 -14.40
C ALA A 32 -7.81 -3.09 -14.56
N THR A 33 -8.92 -3.25 -15.29
CA THR A 33 -9.60 -4.54 -15.48
C THR A 33 -8.69 -5.67 -15.99
N PRO A 34 -7.89 -5.53 -17.06
CA PRO A 34 -7.03 -6.61 -17.53
C PRO A 34 -6.02 -7.05 -16.46
N PHE A 35 -5.46 -6.11 -15.69
CA PHE A 35 -4.53 -6.45 -14.61
C PHE A 35 -5.21 -7.27 -13.52
N LEU A 36 -6.44 -6.90 -13.13
CA LEU A 36 -7.23 -7.70 -12.19
C LEU A 36 -7.48 -9.12 -12.71
N VAL A 37 -7.85 -9.26 -13.98
CA VAL A 37 -8.08 -10.56 -14.61
C VAL A 37 -6.81 -11.40 -14.57
N PHE A 38 -5.65 -10.83 -14.92
CA PHE A 38 -4.36 -11.52 -14.83
C PHE A 38 -3.99 -11.90 -13.40
N MET A 39 -4.21 -11.03 -12.41
CA MET A 39 -3.97 -11.34 -11.01
C MET A 39 -4.83 -12.51 -10.53
N VAL A 40 -6.14 -12.48 -10.81
CA VAL A 40 -7.06 -13.54 -10.40
C VAL A 40 -6.72 -14.86 -11.10
N ALA A 41 -6.54 -14.84 -12.42
CA ALA A 41 -6.18 -16.04 -13.18
C ALA A 41 -4.84 -16.61 -12.72
N GLY A 42 -3.84 -15.75 -12.52
CA GLY A 42 -2.53 -16.14 -12.05
C GLY A 42 -2.55 -16.73 -10.64
N ALA A 43 -3.28 -16.10 -9.70
CA ALA A 43 -3.43 -16.57 -8.33
C ALA A 43 -4.17 -17.91 -8.27
N VAL A 44 -5.24 -18.08 -9.04
CA VAL A 44 -6.04 -19.33 -9.07
C VAL A 44 -5.29 -20.46 -9.74
N LEU A 45 -4.65 -20.20 -10.89
CA LEU A 45 -3.96 -21.22 -11.68
C LEU A 45 -2.51 -21.46 -11.23
N GLY A 46 -1.96 -20.64 -10.34
CA GLY A 46 -0.58 -20.76 -9.86
C GLY A 46 0.47 -20.57 -10.95
N LEU A 47 0.25 -19.61 -11.86
CA LEU A 47 1.13 -19.39 -13.02
C LEU A 47 2.50 -18.84 -12.56
N PRO A 48 3.63 -19.51 -12.84
CA PRO A 48 4.95 -19.12 -12.33
C PRO A 48 5.61 -18.00 -13.17
N LEU A 49 4.91 -16.90 -13.39
CA LEU A 49 5.35 -15.80 -14.28
C LEU A 49 6.05 -14.66 -13.50
N TYR A 50 7.10 -14.99 -12.76
CA TYR A 50 7.94 -14.00 -12.09
C TYR A 50 9.09 -13.53 -13.01
N PRO A 51 9.44 -12.23 -13.09
CA PRO A 51 8.93 -11.07 -12.34
C PRO A 51 7.74 -10.35 -13.00
N PHE A 52 7.16 -10.91 -14.07
CA PHE A 52 6.06 -10.25 -14.78
C PHE A 52 4.83 -10.01 -13.89
N SER A 53 4.57 -10.90 -12.94
CA SER A 53 3.51 -10.74 -11.93
C SER A 53 3.64 -9.43 -11.14
N ASP A 54 4.86 -8.97 -10.83
CA ASP A 54 5.07 -7.73 -10.07
C ASP A 54 4.61 -6.50 -10.85
N LEU A 55 4.86 -6.45 -12.16
CA LEU A 55 4.39 -5.37 -13.02
C LEU A 55 2.86 -5.34 -13.08
N ILE A 56 2.25 -6.53 -13.07
CA ILE A 56 0.80 -6.66 -13.09
C ILE A 56 0.19 -6.19 -11.76
N VAL A 57 0.75 -6.63 -10.64
CA VAL A 57 0.33 -6.27 -9.28
C VAL A 57 0.49 -4.77 -9.05
N LEU A 58 1.63 -4.19 -9.43
CA LEU A 58 1.88 -2.76 -9.32
C LEU A 58 0.93 -1.96 -10.20
N GLY A 59 0.75 -2.37 -11.46
CA GLY A 59 -0.17 -1.73 -12.40
C GLY A 59 -1.60 -1.72 -11.88
N PHE A 60 -2.09 -2.86 -11.38
CA PHE A 60 -3.40 -2.94 -10.76
C PHE A 60 -3.50 -2.06 -9.52
N GLY A 61 -2.55 -2.15 -8.58
CA GLY A 61 -2.55 -1.39 -7.34
C GLY A 61 -2.65 0.11 -7.61
N VAL A 62 -1.83 0.65 -8.51
CA VAL A 62 -1.85 2.08 -8.86
C VAL A 62 -3.15 2.49 -9.55
N LEU A 63 -3.61 1.74 -10.55
CA LEU A 63 -4.81 2.10 -11.32
C LEU A 63 -6.08 1.98 -10.48
N ALA A 64 -6.25 0.86 -9.76
CA ALA A 64 -7.36 0.65 -8.84
C ALA A 64 -7.33 1.65 -7.68
N GLY A 65 -6.13 1.96 -7.16
CA GLY A 65 -5.95 2.97 -6.13
C GLY A 65 -6.35 4.35 -6.61
N THR A 66 -5.97 4.72 -7.83
CA THR A 66 -6.41 5.96 -8.48
C THR A 66 -7.93 6.02 -8.61
N VAL A 67 -8.58 4.91 -8.99
CA VAL A 67 -10.05 4.85 -9.03
C VAL A 67 -10.64 5.06 -7.63
N LEU A 68 -10.12 4.37 -6.61
CA LEU A 68 -10.58 4.50 -5.23
C LEU A 68 -10.42 5.93 -4.69
N GLY A 69 -9.27 6.58 -4.90
CA GLY A 69 -9.05 7.97 -4.50
C GLY A 69 -10.00 8.96 -5.18
N ARG A 70 -10.55 8.59 -6.35
CA ARG A 70 -11.55 9.38 -7.09
C ARG A 70 -12.98 9.11 -6.66
N THR A 71 -13.30 7.92 -6.16
CA THR A 71 -14.66 7.59 -5.69
C THR A 71 -14.94 8.15 -4.30
N VAL A 72 -13.92 8.22 -3.43
CA VAL A 72 -14.07 8.81 -2.10
C VAL A 72 -14.29 10.33 -2.21
N PRO A 73 -15.21 10.93 -1.44
CA PRO A 73 -15.39 12.38 -1.43
C PRO A 73 -14.07 13.11 -1.07
N PRO A 74 -13.74 14.26 -1.71
CA PRO A 74 -12.48 15.00 -1.49
C PRO A 74 -12.51 15.79 -0.18
N ARG A 75 -12.84 15.12 0.92
CA ARG A 75 -12.83 15.63 2.29
C ARG A 75 -11.95 14.70 3.12
N PHE A 76 -11.41 15.21 4.22
CA PHE A 76 -10.57 14.44 5.12
C PHE A 76 -11.28 13.20 5.69
N ARG A 77 -12.45 13.42 6.32
CA ARG A 77 -13.16 12.42 7.13
C ARG A 77 -13.53 11.13 6.38
N PRO A 78 -14.12 11.16 5.17
CA PRO A 78 -14.53 9.93 4.50
C PRO A 78 -13.38 8.97 4.21
N LEU A 79 -12.22 9.51 3.78
CA LEU A 79 -11.03 8.69 3.55
C LEU A 79 -10.47 8.17 4.87
N LEU A 80 -10.42 9.00 5.93
CA LEU A 80 -9.97 8.54 7.24
C LEU A 80 -10.84 7.39 7.77
N VAL A 81 -12.17 7.48 7.66
CA VAL A 81 -13.08 6.41 8.10
C VAL A 81 -12.83 5.12 7.32
N LEU A 82 -12.68 5.21 6.00
CA LEU A 82 -12.33 4.04 5.18
C LEU A 82 -10.99 3.43 5.63
N LEU A 83 -9.97 4.26 5.82
CA LEU A 83 -8.66 3.82 6.29
C LEU A 83 -8.71 3.17 7.67
N LEU A 84 -9.47 3.72 8.62
CA LEU A 84 -9.68 3.13 9.95
C LEU A 84 -10.35 1.76 9.88
N ILE A 85 -11.37 1.60 9.03
CA ILE A 85 -12.02 0.30 8.82
C ILE A 85 -11.02 -0.70 8.24
N LEU A 86 -10.26 -0.30 7.22
CA LEU A 86 -9.27 -1.17 6.59
C LEU A 86 -8.10 -1.48 7.53
N SER A 87 -7.69 -0.54 8.39
CA SER A 87 -6.69 -0.79 9.44
C SER A 87 -7.15 -1.84 10.44
N ALA A 88 -8.41 -1.79 10.85
CA ALA A 88 -8.98 -2.81 11.75
C ALA A 88 -9.04 -4.18 11.08
N LEU A 89 -9.41 -4.23 9.79
CA LEU A 89 -9.44 -5.47 9.01
C LEU A 89 -8.04 -6.04 8.77
N ASP A 90 -7.05 -5.19 8.45
CA ASP A 90 -5.65 -5.59 8.26
C ASP A 90 -5.07 -6.18 9.55
N LEU A 91 -5.31 -5.50 10.68
CA LEU A 91 -4.88 -5.99 11.98
C LEU A 91 -5.58 -7.31 12.34
N ALA A 92 -6.90 -7.41 12.13
CA ALA A 92 -7.64 -8.63 12.37
C ALA A 92 -7.13 -9.78 11.50
N GLN A 93 -6.86 -9.52 10.22
CA GLN A 93 -6.27 -10.50 9.30
C GLN A 93 -4.90 -10.97 9.81
N ASN A 94 -4.02 -10.05 10.17
CA ASN A 94 -2.70 -10.41 10.69
C ASN A 94 -2.78 -11.13 12.04
N ILE A 95 -3.76 -10.83 12.90
CA ILE A 95 -3.98 -11.57 14.16
C ILE A 95 -4.49 -12.99 13.89
N VAL A 96 -5.43 -13.16 12.96
CA VAL A 96 -6.06 -14.48 12.67
C VAL A 96 -5.13 -15.38 11.87
N PHE A 97 -4.35 -14.82 10.95
CA PHE A 97 -3.51 -15.55 10.01
C PHE A 97 -2.01 -15.48 10.33
N THR A 98 -1.62 -15.02 11.53
CA THR A 98 -0.24 -15.17 12.03
C THR A 98 0.01 -16.65 12.36
N GLY A 99 0.32 -17.42 11.32
CA GLY A 99 0.85 -18.78 11.44
C GLY A 99 2.37 -18.79 11.66
N PRO A 100 2.97 -19.96 11.95
CA PRO A 100 4.43 -20.10 12.04
C PRO A 100 5.09 -19.59 10.74
N PRO A 101 6.29 -18.98 10.84
CA PRO A 101 6.95 -18.39 9.68
C PRO A 101 7.08 -19.41 8.55
N PRO A 102 6.83 -19.03 7.29
CA PRO A 102 6.94 -19.94 6.17
C PRO A 102 8.34 -20.54 6.14
N SER A 103 8.41 -21.84 5.87
CA SER A 103 9.66 -22.55 5.59
C SER A 103 10.50 -21.73 4.62
N THR A 104 11.81 -21.68 4.86
CA THR A 104 12.85 -20.93 4.13
C THR A 104 13.04 -21.37 2.66
N SER A 105 11.97 -21.65 1.93
CA SER A 105 12.03 -21.96 0.51
C SER A 105 12.41 -20.71 -0.27
N SER A 106 13.54 -20.78 -0.97
CA SER A 106 14.04 -19.73 -1.87
C SER A 106 13.17 -19.51 -3.11
N THR A 107 12.26 -20.45 -3.41
CA THR A 107 11.29 -20.33 -4.51
C THR A 107 10.03 -19.60 -4.05
N PRO A 108 9.67 -18.47 -4.70
CA PRO A 108 8.41 -17.79 -4.49
C PRO A 108 7.21 -18.75 -4.63
N ASP A 109 6.31 -18.74 -3.64
CA ASP A 109 5.02 -19.42 -3.80
C ASP A 109 4.29 -18.88 -5.05
N ARG A 110 3.98 -19.80 -5.98
CA ARG A 110 3.41 -19.52 -7.29
C ARG A 110 2.04 -18.86 -7.24
N HIS A 111 1.30 -19.02 -6.14
CA HIS A 111 0.01 -18.36 -5.95
C HIS A 111 0.20 -16.95 -5.36
N LEU A 112 1.11 -16.81 -4.40
CA LEU A 112 1.31 -15.55 -3.68
C LEU A 112 2.04 -14.46 -4.49
N ILE A 113 2.75 -14.80 -5.56
CA ILE A 113 3.38 -13.81 -6.48
C ILE A 113 2.34 -12.93 -7.19
N TRP A 114 1.08 -13.34 -7.25
CA TRP A 114 0.00 -12.57 -7.88
C TRP A 114 -0.74 -11.65 -6.90
N LEU A 115 -0.41 -11.73 -5.61
CA LEU A 115 -1.00 -10.92 -4.54
C LEU A 115 0.00 -9.94 -3.91
N ASN A 116 1.29 -10.12 -4.17
CA ASN A 116 2.36 -9.35 -3.56
C ASN A 116 3.29 -8.83 -4.64
N PHE A 117 3.69 -7.58 -4.49
CA PHE A 117 4.81 -7.01 -5.22
C PHE A 117 6.10 -7.33 -4.47
N ARG A 118 7.08 -7.92 -5.18
CA ARG A 118 8.30 -8.45 -4.57
C ARG A 118 9.55 -7.84 -5.18
N ILE A 119 10.42 -7.29 -4.34
CA ILE A 119 11.75 -6.84 -4.79
C ILE A 119 12.79 -7.80 -4.19
N PRO A 120 13.58 -8.50 -5.03
CA PRO A 120 14.68 -9.31 -4.53
C PRO A 120 15.78 -8.40 -3.98
N LEU A 121 16.21 -8.69 -2.76
CA LEU A 121 17.32 -8.02 -2.08
C LEU A 121 18.40 -9.08 -1.77
N GLU A 122 19.63 -8.64 -1.49
CA GLU A 122 20.68 -9.57 -1.08
C GLU A 122 20.26 -10.35 0.19
N GLY A 123 20.11 -11.66 0.05
CA GLY A 123 19.76 -12.59 1.13
C GLY A 123 18.29 -12.58 1.59
N ARG A 124 17.39 -11.79 1.00
CA ARG A 124 15.96 -11.71 1.39
C ARG A 124 15.07 -11.05 0.32
N HIS A 125 13.76 -11.03 0.53
CA HIS A 125 12.81 -10.35 -0.35
C HIS A 125 12.07 -9.24 0.40
N PHE A 126 11.88 -8.09 -0.24
CA PHE A 126 10.88 -7.10 0.20
C PHE A 126 9.54 -7.49 -0.42
N ASN A 127 8.50 -7.65 0.40
CA ASN A 127 7.16 -8.00 -0.03
C ASN A 127 6.18 -6.95 0.47
N ILE A 128 5.29 -6.50 -0.41
CA ILE A 128 4.19 -5.61 -0.06
C ILE A 128 2.93 -6.08 -0.79
N GLY A 129 1.80 -6.07 -0.10
CA GLY A 129 0.53 -6.55 -0.66
C GLY A 129 0.01 -5.59 -1.72
N PHE A 130 -0.72 -6.11 -2.71
CA PHE A 130 -1.38 -5.26 -3.71
C PHE A 130 -2.33 -4.24 -3.08
N ALA A 131 -2.96 -4.59 -1.94
CA ALA A 131 -3.87 -3.72 -1.19
C ALA A 131 -3.13 -2.50 -0.60
N ASP A 132 -1.91 -2.68 -0.11
CA ASP A 132 -1.10 -1.59 0.43
C ASP A 132 -0.70 -0.61 -0.68
N LEU A 133 -0.24 -1.14 -1.83
CA LEU A 133 0.07 -0.34 -3.01
C LEU A 133 -1.14 0.47 -3.48
N LEU A 134 -2.31 -0.18 -3.50
CA LEU A 134 -3.59 0.41 -3.84
C LEU A 134 -3.92 1.58 -2.91
N LEU A 135 -3.79 1.40 -1.60
CA LEU A 135 -4.12 2.43 -0.63
C LEU A 135 -3.14 3.60 -0.66
N ILE A 136 -1.85 3.34 -0.86
CA ILE A 136 -0.84 4.42 -1.05
C ILE A 136 -1.23 5.28 -2.26
N ALA A 137 -1.53 4.66 -3.40
CA ALA A 137 -1.97 5.37 -4.60
C ALA A 137 -3.30 6.10 -4.39
N ALA A 138 -4.25 5.48 -3.68
CA ALA A 138 -5.57 6.08 -3.40
C ALA A 138 -5.48 7.31 -2.51
N VAL A 139 -4.66 7.27 -1.46
CA VAL A 139 -4.42 8.41 -0.57
C VAL A 139 -3.78 9.55 -1.34
N SER A 140 -2.75 9.27 -2.16
CA SER A 140 -2.09 10.32 -2.94
C SER A 140 -3.03 10.95 -3.97
N GLU A 141 -3.85 10.15 -4.67
CA GLU A 141 -4.84 10.64 -5.62
C GLU A 141 -5.94 11.48 -4.93
N HIS A 142 -6.39 11.07 -3.74
CA HIS A 142 -7.34 11.84 -2.95
C HIS A 142 -6.79 13.21 -2.55
N LEU A 143 -5.54 13.26 -2.07
CA LEU A 143 -4.86 14.51 -1.73
C LEU A 143 -4.65 15.41 -2.95
N ARG A 144 -4.31 14.82 -4.11
CA ARG A 144 -4.24 15.55 -5.39
C ARG A 144 -5.58 16.20 -5.74
N ARG A 145 -6.70 15.50 -5.57
CA ARG A 145 -8.05 16.05 -5.79
C ARG A 145 -8.40 17.18 -4.82
N ARG A 146 -7.81 17.18 -3.63
CA ARG A 146 -7.87 18.27 -2.65
C ARG A 146 -6.87 19.40 -2.92
N LYS A 147 -6.19 19.38 -4.07
CA LYS A 147 -5.16 20.35 -4.50
C LYS A 147 -3.94 20.43 -3.58
N VAL A 148 -3.67 19.39 -2.82
CA VAL A 148 -2.42 19.26 -2.06
C VAL A 148 -1.27 19.05 -3.05
N ARG A 149 -0.10 19.63 -2.78
CA ARG A 149 1.09 19.50 -3.63
C ARG A 149 1.68 18.09 -3.56
N LEU A 150 2.32 17.62 -4.63
CA LEU A 150 2.88 16.26 -4.71
C LEU A 150 3.83 15.96 -3.55
N GLN A 151 4.69 16.92 -3.19
CA GLN A 151 5.65 16.76 -2.09
C GLN A 151 4.99 16.41 -0.75
N LEU A 152 3.75 16.87 -0.54
CA LEU A 152 2.98 16.57 0.67
C LEU A 152 2.11 15.32 0.47
N ALA A 153 1.63 15.06 -0.75
CA ALA A 153 0.80 13.91 -1.08
C ALA A 153 1.56 12.56 -1.07
N VAL A 154 2.90 12.59 -1.06
CA VAL A 154 3.73 11.39 -0.86
C VAL A 154 3.95 11.06 0.62
N LEU A 155 3.77 12.03 1.53
CA LEU A 155 4.07 11.87 2.95
C LEU A 155 3.30 10.74 3.62
N PRO A 156 1.99 10.51 3.37
CA PRO A 156 1.28 9.42 4.01
C PRO A 156 1.92 8.05 3.76
N GLY A 157 2.31 7.77 2.52
CA GLY A 157 2.98 6.52 2.16
C GLY A 157 4.37 6.41 2.78
N VAL A 158 5.17 7.49 2.73
CA VAL A 158 6.53 7.51 3.28
C VAL A 158 6.52 7.36 4.80
N LEU A 159 5.67 8.12 5.50
CA LEU A 159 5.50 8.02 6.94
C LEU A 159 4.93 6.66 7.33
N GLY A 160 3.91 6.17 6.63
CA GLY A 160 3.30 4.87 6.93
C GLY A 160 4.28 3.72 6.81
N LEU A 161 4.92 3.55 5.65
CA LEU A 161 5.89 2.48 5.45
C LEU A 161 7.14 2.67 6.32
N GLY A 162 7.62 3.90 6.46
CA GLY A 162 8.78 4.20 7.31
C GLY A 162 8.53 3.88 8.79
N LEU A 163 7.36 4.23 9.32
CA LEU A 163 6.97 3.91 10.70
C LEU A 163 6.79 2.40 10.89
N GLY A 164 6.13 1.71 9.97
CA GLY A 164 5.96 0.26 10.04
C GLY A 164 7.30 -0.49 10.10
N GLU A 165 8.23 -0.10 9.23
CA GLU A 165 9.59 -0.66 9.22
C GLU A 165 10.38 -0.32 10.49
N ALA A 166 10.26 0.90 11.00
CA ALA A 166 10.93 1.31 12.24
C ALA A 166 10.40 0.52 13.44
N VAL A 167 9.07 0.32 13.52
CA VAL A 167 8.45 -0.50 14.56
C VAL A 167 8.90 -1.95 14.43
N ALA A 168 8.81 -2.55 13.24
CA ALA A 168 9.25 -3.93 13.01
C ALA A 168 10.74 -4.15 13.36
N ALA A 169 11.61 -3.19 13.03
CA ALA A 169 13.03 -3.25 13.37
C ALA A 169 13.33 -3.06 14.86
N SER A 170 12.41 -2.44 15.62
CA SER A 170 12.55 -2.22 17.06
C SER A 170 12.05 -3.40 17.91
N LEU A 171 11.41 -4.39 17.29
CA LEU A 171 10.88 -5.54 18.01
C LEU A 171 11.99 -6.49 18.49
N PRO A 172 11.84 -7.09 19.68
CA PRO A 172 12.71 -8.17 20.12
C PRO A 172 12.55 -9.40 19.22
N GLU A 173 13.47 -10.36 19.28
CA GLU A 173 13.40 -11.61 18.48
C GLU A 173 12.12 -12.42 18.70
N SER A 174 11.48 -12.28 19.87
CA SER A 174 10.23 -12.97 20.23
C SER A 174 9.22 -11.99 20.81
N PRO A 175 8.60 -11.14 19.97
CA PRO A 175 7.59 -10.20 20.41
C PRO A 175 6.26 -10.93 20.68
N PRO A 176 5.39 -10.40 21.56
CA PRO A 176 4.04 -10.93 21.72
C PRO A 176 3.27 -10.96 20.38
N VAL A 177 2.39 -11.96 20.20
CA VAL A 177 1.63 -12.17 18.95
C VAL A 177 0.88 -10.91 18.47
N LEU A 178 0.26 -10.18 19.40
CA LEU A 178 -0.44 -8.93 19.06
C LEU A 178 0.51 -7.85 18.52
N VAL A 179 1.73 -7.80 19.05
CA VAL A 179 2.74 -6.81 18.67
C VAL A 179 3.35 -7.17 17.31
N SER A 180 3.62 -8.45 17.05
CA SER A 180 4.07 -8.89 15.72
C SER A 180 2.98 -8.70 14.67
N ALA A 181 1.72 -9.03 14.97
CA ALA A 181 0.59 -8.81 14.07
C ALA A 181 0.43 -7.32 13.76
N PHE A 182 0.52 -6.45 14.76
CA PHE A 182 0.48 -5.00 14.57
C PHE A 182 1.63 -4.49 13.70
N ALA A 183 2.86 -4.92 13.96
CA ALA A 183 4.02 -4.51 13.16
C ALA A 183 3.96 -5.02 11.70
N ALA A 184 3.30 -6.16 11.46
CA ALA A 184 3.06 -6.68 10.12
C ALA A 184 1.89 -5.96 9.39
N SER A 185 1.02 -5.26 10.13
CA SER A 185 -0.15 -4.58 9.58
C SER A 185 0.24 -3.21 9.02
N VAL A 186 0.38 -3.12 7.70
CA VAL A 186 0.84 -1.91 7.00
C VAL A 186 -0.21 -0.79 7.03
N ILE A 187 -1.49 -1.14 6.94
CA ILE A 187 -2.59 -0.17 6.79
C ILE A 187 -2.72 0.74 8.02
N PRO A 188 -2.65 0.25 9.27
CA PRO A 188 -2.59 1.12 10.47
C PRO A 188 -1.53 2.23 10.39
N PHE A 189 -0.33 1.93 9.91
CA PHE A 189 0.73 2.92 9.77
C PHE A 189 0.45 3.92 8.65
N LEU A 190 -0.09 3.46 7.51
CA LEU A 190 -0.54 4.36 6.44
C LEU A 190 -1.64 5.32 6.93
N THR A 191 -2.59 4.82 7.73
CA THR A 191 -3.64 5.63 8.35
C THR A 191 -3.06 6.70 9.27
N ALA A 192 -2.08 6.32 10.11
CA ALA A 192 -1.35 7.28 10.95
C ALA A 192 -0.60 8.33 10.11
N GLY A 193 0.09 7.90 9.05
CA GLY A 193 0.79 8.79 8.12
C GLY A 193 -0.16 9.79 7.44
N TYR A 194 -1.35 9.35 7.03
CA TYR A 194 -2.38 10.22 6.48
C TYR A 194 -2.89 11.23 7.52
N ALA A 195 -3.22 10.78 8.74
CA ALA A 195 -3.69 11.66 9.81
C ALA A 195 -2.65 12.72 10.21
N LEU A 196 -1.37 12.34 10.30
CA LEU A 196 -0.26 13.26 10.59
C LEU A 196 -0.06 14.28 9.46
N THR A 197 -0.17 13.84 8.20
CA THR A 197 -0.08 14.73 7.04
C THR A 197 -1.21 15.76 7.07
N GLU A 198 -2.43 15.35 7.41
CA GLU A 198 -3.59 16.24 7.52
C GLU A 198 -3.46 17.23 8.69
N LEU A 199 -2.94 16.78 9.83
CA LEU A 199 -2.63 17.66 10.96
C LEU A 199 -1.63 18.75 10.54
N ALA A 200 -0.55 18.37 9.85
CA ALA A 200 0.43 19.32 9.34
C ALA A 200 -0.16 20.31 8.34
N LEU A 201 -1.05 19.84 7.44
CA LEU A 201 -1.76 20.69 6.49
C LEU A 201 -2.68 21.70 7.19
N SER A 202 -3.39 21.30 8.25
CA SER A 202 -4.26 22.19 9.03
C SER A 202 -3.49 23.26 9.81
N GLN A 203 -2.29 22.94 10.29
CA GLN A 203 -1.43 23.89 11.02
C GLN A 203 -0.72 24.88 10.10
N ALA A 204 -0.41 24.47 8.86
CA ALA A 204 0.23 25.32 7.86
C ALA A 204 -0.74 26.30 7.18
N SER A 205 -2.04 26.08 7.33
CA SER A 205 -3.10 26.96 6.83
C SER A 205 -4.06 27.28 7.97
N PRO A 206 -3.64 28.05 8.99
CA PRO A 206 -4.59 28.58 9.96
C PRO A 206 -5.56 29.45 9.16
N GLU A 207 -6.84 29.09 9.18
CA GLU A 207 -7.88 29.84 8.50
C GLU A 207 -7.80 31.33 8.89
N THR A 208 -7.57 32.19 7.90
CA THR A 208 -7.97 33.61 7.91
C THR A 208 -9.44 33.72 7.58
#